data_AF-A0A349SS94-F1
#
_entry.id   AF-A0A349SS94-F1
#
_cell.length_a   1.000
_cell.length_b   1.000
_cell.length_c   1.000
_cell.angle_alpha   90.00
_cell.angle_beta   90.00
_cell.angle_gamma   90.00
#
_symmetry.space_group_name_H-M   'P 1'
#
loop_
_entity.id
_entity.type
_entity.pdbx_description
1 polymer ?
#
loop_
_entity_poly.entity_id
_entity_poly.type
_entity_poly.pdbx_seq_one_letter_code
_entity_poly.pdbx_strand_id
1 'polypeptide(L)'
;MEPSKAPKVRIGDLLVSKGLIVDEQLKQALNEQKRTGKKIGKVVIDLGFVTESQMLQTMANHFGYPFVDLARFRLNNELIKVLPETYARRFRAILLAEQPDGILVGMLDPLDLIAIDELQRILKRPVHPAFVKEQELLSAMDRSYRRSEQIASIAVELDSELESTDFDLESLATTTDTAEAPVVRLLQSIFEDAVQVRASDIHIEPDEQVLRVRLRIDGELQEQVMKERRIAPALVSRLKIMSGLDISEKRLPQDGRFNVRVMGKSIDVRLSTLPVPYGECVVMRLLDQS
;
A
#
# COMPACT_ATOMS: atom_id res chain seq x y z
N MET A 1 27.89 -27.51 12.15
CA MET A 1 28.67 -26.56 11.36
C MET A 1 28.22 -25.17 11.80
N GLU A 2 29.06 -24.44 12.53
CA GLU A 2 28.73 -23.08 12.97
C GLU A 2 28.58 -22.16 11.75
N PRO A 3 27.61 -21.22 11.74
CA PRO A 3 27.53 -20.24 10.68
C PRO A 3 28.78 -19.36 10.74
N SER A 4 29.58 -19.43 9.68
CA SER A 4 30.74 -18.56 9.43
C SER A 4 30.33 -17.10 9.62
N LYS A 5 30.73 -16.49 10.75
CA LYS A 5 30.60 -15.05 10.99
C LYS A 5 31.37 -14.31 9.90
N ALA A 6 30.67 -13.75 8.92
CA ALA A 6 31.24 -12.77 8.02
C ALA A 6 31.98 -11.70 8.85
N PRO A 7 33.19 -11.27 8.45
CA PRO A 7 33.96 -10.30 9.22
C PRO A 7 33.10 -9.04 9.42
N LYS A 8 32.94 -8.61 10.68
CA LYS A 8 32.20 -7.39 11.01
C LYS A 8 32.88 -6.20 10.33
N VAL A 9 32.37 -5.81 9.17
CA VAL A 9 32.84 -4.64 8.42
C VAL A 9 32.61 -3.42 9.30
N ARG A 10 33.69 -2.74 9.66
CA ARG A 10 33.61 -1.48 10.39
C ARG A 10 33.29 -0.39 9.37
N ILE A 11 32.07 0.16 9.47
CA ILE A 11 31.58 1.20 8.55
C ILE A 11 32.55 2.38 8.48
N GLY A 12 33.13 2.80 9.61
CA GLY A 12 34.11 3.87 9.65
C GLY A 12 35.33 3.61 8.76
N ASP A 13 35.93 2.43 8.92
CA ASP A 13 37.11 2.02 8.14
C ASP A 13 36.76 1.87 6.65
N LEU A 14 35.55 1.39 6.34
CA LEU A 14 35.05 1.31 4.96
C LEU A 14 34.97 2.71 4.32
N LEU A 15 34.42 3.69 5.02
CA LEU A 15 34.31 5.06 4.51
C LEU A 15 35.68 5.72 4.28
N VAL A 16 36.64 5.48 5.18
CA VAL A 16 38.04 5.93 5.01
C VAL A 16 38.67 5.26 3.79
N SER A 17 38.52 3.94 3.65
CA SER A 17 39.10 3.19 2.52
C SER A 17 38.56 3.62 1.15
N LYS A 18 37.34 4.19 1.13
CA LYS A 18 36.68 4.72 -0.07
C LYS A 18 36.91 6.22 -0.26
N GLY A 19 37.69 6.86 0.61
CA GLY A 19 38.02 8.29 0.52
C GLY A 19 36.85 9.23 0.80
N LEU A 20 35.77 8.74 1.44
CA LEU A 20 34.61 9.57 1.77
C LEU A 20 34.83 10.40 3.04
N ILE A 21 35.67 9.90 3.95
CA ILE A 21 36.10 10.61 5.16
C ILE A 21 37.60 10.39 5.37
N VAL A 22 38.24 11.30 6.10
CA VAL A 22 39.64 11.12 6.56
C VAL A 22 39.70 10.53 7.98
N ASP A 23 40.85 9.99 8.37
CA ASP A 23 41.05 9.40 9.71
C ASP A 23 40.72 10.36 10.87
N GLU A 24 40.98 11.67 10.69
CA GLU A 24 40.63 12.67 11.69
C GLU A 24 39.10 12.81 11.89
N GLN A 25 38.35 12.80 10.78
CA GLN A 25 36.89 12.83 10.81
C GLN A 25 36.33 11.54 11.42
N LEU A 26 36.94 10.38 11.14
CA LEU A 26 36.57 9.12 11.78
C LEU A 26 36.79 9.17 13.30
N LYS A 27 37.95 9.68 13.75
CA LYS A 27 38.22 9.86 15.20
C LYS A 27 37.21 10.79 15.85
N GLN A 28 36.89 11.91 15.21
CA GLN A 28 35.87 12.85 15.69
C GLN A 28 34.50 12.16 15.81
N ALA A 29 34.08 11.42 14.78
CA ALA A 29 32.81 10.70 14.79
C ALA A 29 32.77 9.60 15.88
N LEU A 30 33.87 8.88 16.13
CA LEU A 30 33.95 7.88 17.20
C LEU A 30 33.86 8.51 18.60
N ASN A 31 34.45 9.69 18.81
CA ASN A 31 34.32 10.42 20.07
C ASN A 31 32.87 10.90 20.29
N GLU A 32 32.24 11.42 19.25
CA GLU A 32 30.84 11.84 19.30
C GLU A 32 29.88 10.64 19.48
N GLN A 33 30.21 9.49 18.89
CA GLN A 33 29.50 8.23 19.10
C GLN A 33 29.51 7.81 20.58
N LYS A 34 30.67 7.90 21.25
CA LYS A 34 30.79 7.60 22.69
C LYS A 34 29.96 8.55 23.55
N ARG A 35 29.87 9.82 23.16
CA ARG A 35 29.10 10.85 23.87
C ARG A 35 27.59 10.68 23.71
N THR A 36 27.13 10.30 22.52
CA THR A 36 25.71 10.26 22.17
C THR A 36 25.07 8.87 22.22
N GLY A 37 25.88 7.81 22.17
CA GLY A 37 25.40 6.42 22.07
C GLY A 37 24.79 6.04 20.72
N LYS A 38 24.77 6.95 19.73
CA LYS A 38 24.21 6.69 18.39
C LYS A 38 25.07 5.67 17.62
N LYS A 39 24.52 5.10 16.54
CA LYS A 39 25.31 4.28 15.59
C LYS A 39 26.30 5.18 14.82
N ILE A 40 27.52 4.69 14.60
CA ILE A 40 28.58 5.46 13.91
C ILE A 40 28.12 6.04 12.56
N GLY A 41 27.38 5.27 11.75
CA GLY A 41 26.87 5.75 10.47
C GLY A 41 25.97 6.99 10.60
N LYS A 42 25.09 7.01 11.62
CA LYS A 42 24.23 8.18 11.90
C LYS A 42 25.05 9.38 12.37
N VAL A 43 26.09 9.16 13.18
CA VAL A 43 26.97 10.23 13.66
C VAL A 43 27.72 10.89 12.51
N VAL A 44 28.27 10.10 11.57
CA VAL A 44 29.01 10.63 10.42
C VAL A 44 28.08 11.45 9.50
N ILE A 45 26.81 11.06 9.37
CA ILE A 45 25.78 11.83 8.65
C ILE A 45 25.40 13.12 9.42
N ASP A 46 25.12 13.01 10.72
CA ASP A 46 24.74 14.15 11.58
C ASP A 46 25.84 15.24 11.63
N LEU A 47 27.12 14.83 11.56
CA LEU A 47 28.28 15.74 11.48
C LEU A 47 28.51 16.32 10.07
N GLY A 48 27.73 15.90 9.07
CA GLY A 48 27.82 16.39 7.69
C GLY A 48 29.04 15.88 6.91
N PHE A 49 29.72 14.84 7.39
CA PHE A 49 30.91 14.30 6.71
C PHE A 49 30.53 13.50 5.46
N VAL A 50 29.39 12.81 5.50
CA VAL A 50 28.84 12.10 4.34
C VAL A 50 27.32 12.27 4.29
N THR A 51 26.76 12.26 3.09
CA THR A 51 25.31 12.18 2.91
C THR A 51 24.81 10.75 3.12
N GLU A 52 23.53 10.59 3.48
CA GLU A 52 22.89 9.27 3.59
C GLU A 52 22.99 8.48 2.28
N SER A 53 22.78 9.14 1.12
CA SER A 53 22.94 8.52 -0.19
C SER A 53 24.36 7.98 -0.43
N GLN A 54 25.40 8.75 -0.09
CA GLN A 54 26.79 8.31 -0.24
C GLN A 54 27.10 7.11 0.68
N MET A 55 26.60 7.14 1.92
CA MET A 55 26.72 6.02 2.85
C MET A 55 26.08 4.75 2.27
N LEU A 56 24.79 4.82 1.91
CA LEU A 56 24.04 3.68 1.41
C LEU A 56 24.64 3.13 0.11
N GLN A 57 25.04 4.00 -0.83
CA GLN A 57 25.70 3.58 -2.06
C GLN A 57 27.03 2.86 -1.77
N THR A 58 27.79 3.32 -0.77
CA THR A 58 29.05 2.68 -0.38
C THR A 58 28.82 1.32 0.24
N MET A 59 27.81 1.19 1.10
CA MET A 59 27.41 -0.09 1.69
C MET A 59 26.91 -1.05 0.62
N ALA A 60 26.02 -0.60 -0.26
CA ALA A 60 25.50 -1.33 -1.40
C ALA A 60 26.64 -1.93 -2.25
N ASN A 61 27.59 -1.09 -2.66
CA ASN A 61 28.75 -1.52 -3.44
C ASN A 61 29.66 -2.50 -2.67
N HIS A 62 29.79 -2.35 -1.36
CA HIS A 62 30.64 -3.22 -0.55
C HIS A 62 30.04 -4.62 -0.34
N PHE A 63 28.73 -4.70 -0.11
CA PHE A 63 28.03 -5.95 0.13
C PHE A 63 27.49 -6.61 -1.15
N GLY A 64 27.62 -5.94 -2.30
CA GLY A 64 27.16 -6.48 -3.58
C GLY A 64 25.65 -6.38 -3.78
N TYR A 65 24.97 -5.48 -3.07
CA TYR A 65 23.55 -5.21 -3.24
C TYR A 65 23.33 -3.91 -4.02
N PRO A 66 22.25 -3.81 -4.81
CA PRO A 66 21.88 -2.55 -5.43
C PRO A 66 21.40 -1.53 -4.39
N PHE A 67 21.54 -0.25 -4.70
CA PHE A 67 20.88 0.85 -4.00
C PHE A 67 19.81 1.43 -4.92
N VAL A 68 18.58 1.54 -4.43
CA VAL A 68 17.43 2.04 -5.18
C VAL A 68 16.91 3.31 -4.51
N ASP A 69 16.89 4.40 -5.29
CA ASP A 69 16.23 5.65 -4.91
C ASP A 69 14.73 5.54 -5.24
N LEU A 70 13.90 5.40 -4.21
CA LEU A 70 12.45 5.16 -4.40
C LEU A 70 11.72 6.42 -4.85
N ALA A 71 12.31 7.61 -4.66
CA ALA A 71 11.70 8.85 -5.15
C ALA A 71 11.74 8.93 -6.69
N ARG A 72 12.67 8.22 -7.32
CA ARG A 72 12.82 8.15 -8.79
C ARG A 72 12.37 6.82 -9.38
N PHE A 73 12.07 5.85 -8.55
CA PHE A 73 11.64 4.52 -8.97
C PHE A 73 10.13 4.51 -9.24
N ARG A 74 9.72 3.91 -10.37
CA ARG A 74 8.29 3.70 -10.67
C ARG A 74 7.81 2.45 -9.94
N LEU A 75 7.13 2.67 -8.81
CA LEU A 75 6.54 1.60 -8.02
C LEU A 75 5.28 1.05 -8.70
N ASN A 76 5.20 -0.28 -8.79
CA ASN A 76 3.95 -0.97 -9.12
C ASN A 76 3.20 -1.29 -7.83
N ASN A 77 2.06 -0.63 -7.61
CA ASN A 77 1.22 -0.86 -6.42
C ASN A 77 0.69 -2.29 -6.34
N GLU A 78 0.44 -2.95 -7.48
CA GLU A 78 0.01 -4.34 -7.51
C GLU A 78 1.06 -5.26 -6.88
N LEU A 79 2.31 -5.11 -7.33
CA LEU A 79 3.43 -5.89 -6.82
C LEU A 79 3.63 -5.60 -5.33
N ILE A 80 3.52 -4.35 -4.89
CA ILE A 80 3.66 -3.99 -3.47
C ILE A 80 2.60 -4.69 -2.61
N LYS A 81 1.34 -4.73 -3.09
CA LYS A 81 0.22 -5.33 -2.36
C LYS A 81 0.35 -6.86 -2.21
N VAL A 82 1.19 -7.53 -3.01
CA VAL A 82 1.52 -8.97 -2.82
C VAL A 82 2.11 -9.24 -1.45
N LEU A 83 2.90 -8.31 -0.90
CA LEU A 83 3.39 -8.38 0.48
C LEU A 83 2.38 -7.69 1.41
N PRO A 84 1.76 -8.41 2.37
CA PRO A 84 0.85 -7.78 3.31
C PRO A 84 1.56 -6.71 4.16
N GLU A 85 0.86 -5.60 4.42
CA GLU A 85 1.42 -4.43 5.12
C GLU A 85 2.10 -4.78 6.45
N THR A 86 1.50 -5.69 7.23
CA THR A 86 2.07 -6.13 8.51
C THR A 86 3.50 -6.67 8.35
N TYR A 87 3.76 -7.43 7.29
CA TYR A 87 5.09 -7.95 7.00
C TYR A 87 6.00 -6.88 6.38
N ALA A 88 5.48 -6.06 5.47
CA ALA A 88 6.21 -4.94 4.89
C ALA A 88 6.76 -3.99 5.98
N ARG A 89 5.92 -3.63 6.97
CA ARG A 89 6.32 -2.79 8.11
C ARG A 89 7.24 -3.51 9.08
N ARG A 90 6.95 -4.77 9.43
CA ARG A 90 7.77 -5.57 10.35
C ARG A 90 9.20 -5.73 9.84
N PHE A 91 9.35 -6.07 8.57
CA PHE A 91 10.66 -6.30 7.94
C PHE A 91 11.24 -5.05 7.29
N ARG A 92 10.52 -3.92 7.34
CA ARG A 92 10.89 -2.65 6.70
C ARG A 92 11.33 -2.89 5.25
N ALA A 93 10.42 -3.50 4.49
CA ALA A 93 10.65 -4.00 3.15
C ALA A 93 9.50 -3.63 2.22
N ILE A 94 9.81 -3.36 0.95
CA ILE A 94 8.83 -3.06 -0.10
C ILE A 94 9.23 -3.78 -1.39
N LEU A 95 8.27 -4.36 -2.09
CA LEU A 95 8.52 -5.04 -3.36
C LEU A 95 8.71 -4.00 -4.48
N LEU A 96 9.78 -4.15 -5.27
CA LEU A 96 10.17 -3.14 -6.27
C LEU A 96 9.91 -3.61 -7.69
N ALA A 97 10.43 -4.79 -8.05
CA ALA A 97 10.30 -5.31 -9.40
C ALA A 97 10.40 -6.83 -9.40
N GLU A 98 9.71 -7.47 -10.34
CA GLU A 98 9.95 -8.86 -10.64
C GLU A 98 11.23 -9.03 -11.46
N GLN A 99 11.96 -10.10 -11.17
CA GLN A 99 13.14 -10.53 -11.92
C GLN A 99 12.96 -12.00 -12.36
N PRO A 100 13.66 -12.46 -13.41
CA PRO A 100 13.50 -13.82 -13.93
C PRO A 100 13.73 -14.92 -12.87
N ASP A 101 14.56 -14.64 -11.88
CA ASP A 101 15.00 -15.56 -10.84
C ASP A 101 14.53 -15.17 -9.44
N GLY A 102 13.64 -14.17 -9.29
CA GLY A 102 13.19 -13.72 -7.97
C GLY A 102 12.40 -12.41 -7.98
N ILE A 103 12.34 -11.76 -6.82
CA ILE A 103 11.74 -10.43 -6.65
C ILE A 103 12.80 -9.51 -6.06
N LEU A 104 12.99 -8.35 -6.68
CA LEU A 104 13.78 -7.26 -6.14
C LEU A 104 13.01 -6.59 -4.99
N VAL A 105 13.58 -6.59 -3.79
CA VAL A 105 12.95 -6.07 -2.59
C VAL A 105 13.81 -4.95 -2.00
N GLY A 106 13.22 -3.75 -1.90
CA GLY A 106 13.83 -2.62 -1.22
C GLY A 106 13.71 -2.79 0.28
N MET A 107 14.84 -2.87 0.99
CA MET A 107 14.90 -3.09 2.43
C MET A 107 15.72 -2.00 3.11
N LEU A 108 15.33 -1.64 4.34
CA LEU A 108 16.15 -0.77 5.17
C LEU A 108 17.47 -1.46 5.57
N ASP A 109 17.42 -2.76 5.86
CA ASP A 109 18.59 -3.58 6.18
C ASP A 109 18.64 -4.85 5.31
N PRO A 110 19.24 -4.77 4.10
CA PRO A 110 19.56 -5.91 3.24
C PRO A 110 20.55 -6.94 3.84
N LEU A 111 21.07 -6.71 5.05
CA LEU A 111 21.98 -7.65 5.73
C LEU A 111 21.27 -8.53 6.76
N ASP A 112 19.98 -8.26 7.03
CA ASP A 112 19.16 -9.08 7.89
C ASP A 112 18.72 -10.36 7.17
N LEU A 113 19.57 -11.40 7.28
CA LEU A 113 19.32 -12.70 6.67
C LEU A 113 18.02 -13.35 7.18
N ILE A 114 17.60 -13.06 8.43
CA ILE A 114 16.36 -13.59 8.99
C ILE A 114 15.16 -12.95 8.29
N ALA A 115 15.20 -11.63 8.09
CA ALA A 115 14.16 -10.92 7.35
C ALA A 115 14.07 -11.41 5.90
N ILE A 116 15.22 -11.64 5.24
CA ILE A 116 15.27 -12.17 3.87
C ILE A 116 14.66 -13.58 3.79
N ASP A 117 15.03 -14.48 4.70
CA ASP A 117 14.50 -15.85 4.75
C ASP A 117 12.98 -15.87 4.98
N GLU A 118 12.48 -15.03 5.89
CA GLU A 118 11.04 -14.92 6.15
C GLU A 118 10.28 -14.33 4.96
N LEU A 119 10.80 -13.28 4.32
CA LEU A 119 10.22 -12.72 3.10
C LEU A 119 10.18 -13.77 1.98
N GLN A 120 11.24 -14.55 1.80
CA GLN A 120 11.29 -15.63 0.82
C GLN A 120 10.24 -16.72 1.10
N ARG A 121 10.00 -17.06 2.38
CA ARG A 121 8.94 -18.00 2.77
C ARG A 121 7.54 -17.48 2.45
N ILE A 122 7.28 -16.20 2.74
CA ILE A 122 5.99 -15.55 2.48
C ILE A 122 5.72 -15.45 0.97
N LEU A 123 6.72 -14.97 0.22
CA LEU A 123 6.60 -14.71 -1.22
C LEU A 123 6.72 -15.99 -2.06
N LYS A 124 7.25 -17.08 -1.48
CA LYS A 124 7.54 -18.36 -2.14
C LYS A 124 8.41 -18.21 -3.39
N ARG A 125 9.22 -17.15 -3.43
CA ARG A 125 10.11 -16.76 -4.53
C ARG A 125 11.43 -16.24 -3.94
N PRO A 126 12.57 -16.41 -4.64
CA PRO A 126 13.82 -15.85 -4.19
C PRO A 126 13.75 -14.32 -4.01
N VAL A 127 14.36 -13.83 -2.93
CA VAL A 127 14.40 -12.40 -2.60
C VAL A 127 15.77 -11.85 -2.95
N HIS A 128 15.78 -10.84 -3.84
CA HIS A 128 16.97 -10.06 -4.18
C HIS A 128 16.91 -8.74 -3.43
N PRO A 129 17.67 -8.56 -2.33
CA PRO A 129 17.52 -7.39 -1.49
C PRO A 129 18.27 -6.19 -2.08
N ALA A 130 17.72 -5.00 -1.87
CA ALA A 130 18.26 -3.72 -2.31
C ALA A 130 18.21 -2.70 -1.16
N PHE A 131 19.24 -1.88 -1.02
CA PHE A 131 19.22 -0.78 -0.07
C PHE A 131 18.24 0.31 -0.54
N VAL A 132 17.44 0.83 0.38
CA VAL A 132 16.58 2.00 0.17
C VAL A 132 16.72 2.97 1.34
N LYS A 133 16.39 4.25 1.14
CA LYS A 133 16.38 5.23 2.24
C LYS A 133 15.19 5.01 3.15
N GLU A 134 15.38 5.21 4.46
CA GLU A 134 14.31 4.99 5.46
C GLU A 134 13.10 5.88 5.20
N GLN A 135 13.32 7.18 4.96
CA GLN A 135 12.22 8.13 4.74
C GLN A 135 11.43 7.82 3.47
N GLU A 136 12.11 7.42 2.40
CA GLU A 136 11.47 7.11 1.13
C GLU A 136 10.67 5.81 1.22
N LEU A 137 11.21 4.80 1.92
CA LEU A 137 10.54 3.54 2.18
C LEU A 137 9.26 3.75 3.01
N LEU A 138 9.35 4.49 4.12
CA LEU A 138 8.19 4.82 4.95
C LEU A 138 7.12 5.59 4.15
N SER A 139 7.56 6.59 3.38
CA SER A 139 6.66 7.37 2.52
C SER A 139 6.00 6.51 1.43
N ALA A 140 6.73 5.55 0.85
CA ALA A 140 6.20 4.63 -0.15
C ALA A 140 5.18 3.67 0.46
N MET A 141 5.50 3.06 1.62
CA MET A 141 4.57 2.20 2.35
C MET A 141 3.29 2.95 2.71
N ASP A 142 3.39 4.16 3.26
CA ASP A 142 2.22 4.95 3.61
C ASP A 142 1.38 5.32 2.38
N ARG A 143 1.96 5.53 1.20
CA ARG A 143 1.16 5.81 -0.02
C ARG A 143 0.50 4.55 -0.58
N SER A 144 1.18 3.41 -0.49
CA SER A 144 0.74 2.17 -1.10
C SER A 144 -0.23 1.37 -0.23
N TYR A 145 -0.17 1.50 1.10
CA TYR A 145 -1.03 0.74 2.03
C TYR A 145 -2.13 1.55 2.73
N ARG A 146 -1.98 2.88 2.93
CA ARG A 146 -2.94 3.73 3.68
C ARG A 146 -4.38 3.68 3.16
N ARG A 147 -4.58 3.49 1.85
CA ARG A 147 -5.92 3.39 1.27
C ARG A 147 -6.71 2.21 1.82
N SER A 148 -6.05 1.06 1.99
CA SER A 148 -6.68 -0.15 2.51
C SER A 148 -7.12 0.03 3.96
N GLU A 149 -6.28 0.63 4.81
CA GLU A 149 -6.60 0.92 6.20
C GLU A 149 -7.74 1.95 6.33
N GLN A 150 -7.70 3.01 5.52
CA GLN A 150 -8.75 4.04 5.50
C GLN A 150 -10.10 3.44 5.11
N ILE A 151 -10.12 2.64 4.04
CA ILE A 151 -11.32 1.93 3.58
C ILE A 151 -11.86 1.02 4.70
N ALA A 152 -11.00 0.23 5.35
CA ALA A 152 -11.41 -0.66 6.44
C ALA A 152 -11.94 0.11 7.66
N SER A 153 -11.31 1.22 8.04
CA SER A 153 -11.76 2.07 9.14
C SER A 153 -13.15 2.66 8.89
N ILE A 154 -13.38 3.20 7.68
CA ILE A 154 -14.69 3.77 7.32
C ILE A 154 -15.76 2.67 7.22
N ALA A 155 -15.39 1.45 6.79
CA ALA A 155 -16.31 0.32 6.78
C ALA A 155 -16.80 -0.04 8.20
N VAL A 156 -15.90 -0.06 9.19
CA VAL A 156 -16.24 -0.27 10.61
C VAL A 156 -17.10 0.86 11.16
N GLU A 157 -16.78 2.11 10.82
CA GLU A 157 -17.57 3.30 11.18
C GLU A 157 -19.02 3.17 10.66
N LEU A 158 -19.18 2.88 9.37
CA LEU A 158 -20.48 2.70 8.72
C LEU A 158 -21.27 1.52 9.29
N ASP A 159 -20.61 0.40 9.56
CA ASP A 159 -21.25 -0.77 10.15
C ASP A 159 -21.77 -0.49 11.58
N SER A 160 -21.01 0.28 12.36
CA SER A 160 -21.41 0.73 13.70
C SER A 160 -22.61 1.67 13.65
N GLU A 161 -22.65 2.60 12.68
CA GLU A 161 -23.80 3.49 12.48
C GLU A 161 -25.06 2.69 12.12
N LEU A 162 -24.93 1.68 11.26
CA LEU A 162 -26.04 0.79 10.87
C LEU A 162 -26.53 -0.09 12.03
N GLU A 163 -25.68 -0.45 12.99
CA GLU A 163 -26.13 -1.13 14.22
C GLU A 163 -26.89 -0.19 15.17
N SER A 164 -26.48 1.08 15.26
CA SER A 164 -27.09 2.05 16.19
C SER A 164 -28.39 2.66 15.69
N THR A 165 -28.56 2.74 14.37
CA THR A 165 -29.73 3.31 13.70
C THR A 165 -30.61 2.16 13.26
N ASP A 166 -31.66 1.84 14.04
CA ASP A 166 -32.59 0.75 13.75
C ASP A 166 -33.21 0.93 12.35
N PHE A 167 -32.62 0.26 11.35
CA PHE A 167 -33.09 0.08 9.97
C PHE A 167 -33.38 1.31 9.07
N ASP A 168 -32.88 2.51 9.36
CA ASP A 168 -33.05 3.64 8.42
C ASP A 168 -31.96 3.68 7.34
N LEU A 169 -31.80 2.56 6.63
CA LEU A 169 -30.90 2.40 5.49
C LEU A 169 -31.21 3.39 4.36
N GLU A 170 -32.47 3.80 4.28
CA GLU A 170 -32.98 4.71 3.26
C GLU A 170 -32.54 6.15 3.56
N SER A 171 -32.58 6.62 4.81
CA SER A 171 -32.05 7.95 5.15
C SER A 171 -30.54 8.06 4.96
N LEU A 172 -29.75 7.05 5.34
CA LEU A 172 -28.29 7.04 5.10
C LEU A 172 -27.93 7.07 3.60
N ALA A 173 -28.72 6.41 2.74
CA ALA A 173 -28.47 6.40 1.30
C ALA A 173 -28.98 7.66 0.59
N THR A 174 -30.10 8.23 1.05
CA THR A 174 -30.77 9.41 0.47
C THR A 174 -30.22 10.74 0.94
N THR A 175 -29.31 10.76 1.93
CA THR A 175 -28.58 11.98 2.29
C THR A 175 -27.91 12.57 1.04
N THR A 176 -28.44 13.70 0.60
CA THR A 176 -27.92 14.51 -0.50
C THR A 176 -26.59 15.11 -0.07
N ASP A 177 -25.51 14.66 -0.71
CA ASP A 177 -24.20 15.32 -0.79
C ASP A 177 -23.56 15.87 0.49
N THR A 178 -23.85 15.30 1.67
CA THR A 178 -22.96 15.51 2.81
C THR A 178 -21.72 14.66 2.60
N ALA A 179 -20.63 15.30 2.19
CA ALA A 179 -19.29 14.70 2.05
C ALA A 179 -18.81 13.99 3.35
N GLU A 180 -19.51 14.19 4.46
CA GLU A 180 -19.23 13.59 5.76
C GLU A 180 -19.87 12.21 5.97
N ALA A 181 -20.90 11.82 5.22
CA ALA A 181 -21.57 10.53 5.41
C ALA A 181 -20.60 9.35 5.18
N PRO A 182 -20.46 8.38 6.09
CA PRO A 182 -19.48 7.30 5.98
C PRO A 182 -19.61 6.47 4.70
N VAL A 183 -20.84 6.23 4.22
CA VAL A 183 -21.10 5.54 2.94
C VAL A 183 -20.51 6.30 1.74
N VAL A 184 -20.63 7.63 1.72
CA VAL A 184 -20.08 8.48 0.66
C VAL A 184 -18.56 8.48 0.75
N ARG A 185 -18.00 8.63 1.95
CA ARG A 185 -16.54 8.58 2.19
C ARG A 185 -15.93 7.23 1.81
N LEU A 186 -16.65 6.14 2.06
CA LEU A 186 -16.21 4.77 1.72
C LEU A 186 -16.17 4.59 0.20
N LEU A 187 -17.25 4.94 -0.50
CA LEU A 187 -17.28 4.90 -1.97
C LEU A 187 -16.21 5.81 -2.58
N GLN A 188 -16.06 7.03 -2.06
CA GLN A 188 -15.00 7.96 -2.49
C GLN A 188 -13.62 7.33 -2.33
N SER A 189 -13.34 6.71 -1.18
CA SER A 189 -12.05 6.05 -0.92
C SER A 189 -11.81 4.85 -1.85
N ILE A 190 -12.86 4.07 -2.16
CA ILE A 190 -12.79 2.95 -3.12
C ILE A 190 -12.50 3.46 -4.54
N PHE A 191 -13.19 4.51 -4.99
CA PHE A 191 -12.91 5.13 -6.30
C PHE A 191 -11.50 5.71 -6.35
N GLU A 192 -11.04 6.37 -5.28
CA GLU A 192 -9.68 6.90 -5.21
C GLU A 192 -8.61 5.81 -5.29
N ASP A 193 -8.78 4.68 -4.59
CA ASP A 193 -7.86 3.54 -4.70
C ASP A 193 -7.87 2.98 -6.12
N ALA A 194 -9.06 2.75 -6.70
CA ALA A 194 -9.22 2.24 -8.06
C ALA A 194 -8.53 3.11 -9.12
N VAL A 195 -8.66 4.44 -9.02
CA VAL A 195 -8.01 5.38 -9.94
C VAL A 195 -6.50 5.43 -9.73
N GLN A 196 -6.05 5.40 -8.48
CA GLN A 196 -4.64 5.41 -8.13
C GLN A 196 -3.90 4.18 -8.65
N VAL A 197 -4.53 3.00 -8.60
CA VAL A 197 -3.99 1.75 -9.16
C VAL A 197 -4.37 1.51 -10.63
N ARG A 198 -5.07 2.45 -11.28
CA ARG A 198 -5.51 2.38 -12.68
C ARG A 198 -6.36 1.13 -12.98
N ALA A 199 -7.26 0.78 -12.07
CA ALA A 199 -8.20 -0.30 -12.27
C ALA A 199 -9.18 0.01 -13.43
N SER A 200 -9.48 -1.02 -14.20
CA SER A 200 -10.46 -1.00 -15.30
C SER A 200 -11.89 -1.25 -14.82
N ASP A 201 -12.06 -2.12 -13.82
CA ASP A 201 -13.35 -2.42 -13.22
C ASP A 201 -13.24 -2.43 -11.67
N ILE A 202 -14.30 -2.01 -10.99
CA ILE A 202 -14.51 -2.18 -9.55
C ILE A 202 -15.66 -3.16 -9.36
N HIS A 203 -15.49 -4.12 -8.48
CA HIS A 203 -16.48 -5.12 -8.11
C HIS A 203 -16.82 -4.99 -6.63
N ILE A 204 -18.10 -4.95 -6.29
CA ILE A 204 -18.60 -4.99 -4.90
C ILE A 204 -19.49 -6.22 -4.77
N GLU A 205 -19.01 -7.21 -4.04
CA GLU A 205 -19.54 -8.57 -4.03
C GLU A 205 -19.83 -9.03 -2.60
N PRO A 206 -21.10 -9.04 -2.19
CA PRO A 206 -21.48 -9.58 -0.89
C PRO A 206 -21.44 -11.12 -0.91
N ASP A 207 -20.73 -11.73 0.04
CA ASP A 207 -20.69 -13.18 0.28
C ASP A 207 -21.23 -13.52 1.68
N GLU A 208 -21.41 -14.78 2.05
CA GLU A 208 -22.13 -15.22 3.26
C GLU A 208 -21.77 -14.44 4.54
N GLN A 209 -20.47 -14.21 4.78
CA GLN A 209 -19.97 -13.58 6.00
C GLN A 209 -19.16 -12.30 5.76
N VAL A 210 -18.82 -11.99 4.51
CA VAL A 210 -17.88 -10.92 4.17
C VAL A 210 -18.39 -10.10 2.99
N LEU A 211 -17.88 -8.88 2.87
CA LEU A 211 -17.99 -8.07 1.66
C LEU A 211 -16.63 -8.07 0.95
N ARG A 212 -16.63 -8.46 -0.32
CA ARG A 212 -15.44 -8.40 -1.17
C ARG A 212 -15.52 -7.16 -2.05
N VAL A 213 -14.48 -6.35 -2.01
CA VAL A 213 -14.25 -5.29 -3.01
C VAL A 213 -13.08 -5.73 -3.87
N ARG A 214 -13.30 -5.92 -5.17
CA ARG A 214 -12.26 -6.36 -6.10
C ARG A 214 -12.00 -5.31 -7.16
N LEU A 215 -10.74 -5.09 -7.47
CA LEU A 215 -10.30 -4.18 -8.53
C LEU A 215 -9.70 -5.00 -9.66
N ARG A 216 -10.14 -4.77 -10.90
CA ARG A 216 -9.50 -5.37 -12.08
C ARG A 216 -8.37 -4.48 -12.55
N ILE A 217 -7.14 -4.92 -12.38
CA ILE A 217 -5.94 -4.17 -12.76
C ILE A 217 -5.15 -5.06 -13.73
N ASP A 218 -4.83 -4.51 -14.91
CA ASP A 218 -4.13 -5.22 -15.99
C ASP A 218 -4.73 -6.60 -16.35
N GLY A 219 -6.04 -6.76 -16.15
CA GLY A 219 -6.80 -7.99 -16.43
C GLY A 219 -6.98 -8.92 -15.23
N GLU A 220 -6.17 -8.78 -14.18
CA GLU A 220 -6.23 -9.58 -12.96
C GLU A 220 -7.12 -8.94 -11.89
N LEU A 221 -7.77 -9.77 -11.07
CA LEU A 221 -8.63 -9.29 -9.98
C LEU A 221 -7.83 -9.28 -8.67
N GLN A 222 -7.69 -8.11 -8.07
CA GLN A 222 -7.14 -7.95 -6.72
C GLN A 222 -8.27 -7.76 -5.72
N GLU A 223 -8.23 -8.51 -4.62
CA GLU A 223 -9.31 -8.59 -3.64
C GLU A 223 -8.95 -7.88 -2.34
N GLN A 224 -9.90 -7.07 -1.84
CA GLN A 224 -9.95 -6.58 -0.48
C GLN A 224 -11.19 -7.16 0.21
N VAL A 225 -10.99 -7.83 1.35
CA VAL A 225 -12.06 -8.45 2.13
C VAL A 225 -12.37 -7.60 3.36
N MET A 226 -13.65 -7.30 3.55
CA MET A 226 -14.19 -6.61 4.73
C MET A 226 -15.11 -7.56 5.48
N LYS A 227 -15.09 -7.52 6.82
CA LYS A 227 -15.96 -8.37 7.66
C LYS A 227 -17.36 -7.76 7.81
N GLU A 228 -17.46 -6.47 7.55
CA GLU A 228 -18.62 -5.61 7.77
C GLU A 228 -19.66 -5.78 6.65
N ARG A 229 -20.13 -7.01 6.43
CA ARG A 229 -21.04 -7.37 5.34
C ARG A 229 -22.33 -6.52 5.29
N ARG A 230 -22.81 -6.03 6.44
CA ARG A 230 -24.05 -5.25 6.57
C ARG A 230 -24.00 -3.92 5.84
N ILE A 231 -22.82 -3.42 5.49
CA ILE A 231 -22.68 -2.18 4.72
C ILE A 231 -23.04 -2.34 3.24
N ALA A 232 -23.09 -3.57 2.72
CA ALA A 232 -23.29 -3.82 1.29
C ALA A 232 -24.59 -3.19 0.74
N PRO A 233 -25.77 -3.37 1.38
CA PRO A 233 -27.01 -2.71 0.93
C PRO A 233 -26.92 -1.18 0.86
N ALA A 234 -26.19 -0.54 1.79
CA ALA A 234 -26.00 0.91 1.80
C ALA A 234 -25.18 1.37 0.59
N LEU A 235 -24.10 0.64 0.27
CA LEU A 235 -23.27 0.89 -0.92
C LEU A 235 -24.07 0.75 -2.21
N VAL A 236 -24.84 -0.34 -2.36
CA VAL A 236 -25.67 -0.57 -3.55
C VAL A 236 -26.73 0.51 -3.70
N SER A 237 -27.43 0.86 -2.63
CA SER A 237 -28.46 1.90 -2.66
C SER A 237 -27.88 3.25 -3.09
N ARG A 238 -26.74 3.64 -2.52
CA ARG A 238 -26.07 4.89 -2.89
C ARG A 238 -25.63 4.90 -4.35
N LEU A 239 -25.07 3.80 -4.85
CA LEU A 239 -24.67 3.66 -6.24
C LEU A 239 -25.86 3.67 -7.22
N LYS A 240 -27.00 3.09 -6.82
CA LYS A 240 -28.25 3.16 -7.58
C LYS A 240 -28.75 4.60 -7.68
N ILE A 241 -28.74 5.35 -6.57
CA ILE A 241 -29.10 6.78 -6.57
C ILE A 241 -28.20 7.58 -7.50
N MET A 242 -26.88 7.40 -7.41
CA MET A 242 -25.91 8.09 -8.28
C MET A 242 -26.13 7.79 -9.77
N SER A 243 -26.63 6.59 -10.08
CA SER A 243 -26.87 6.10 -11.44
C SER A 243 -28.29 6.33 -11.94
N GLY A 244 -29.19 6.90 -11.11
CA GLY A 244 -30.61 7.06 -11.43
C GLY A 244 -31.41 5.75 -11.54
N LEU A 245 -30.97 4.70 -10.85
CA LEU A 245 -31.61 3.38 -10.82
C LEU A 245 -32.66 3.27 -9.72
N ASP A 246 -33.55 2.27 -9.84
CA ASP A 246 -34.59 2.01 -8.87
C ASP A 246 -34.02 1.31 -7.63
N ILE A 247 -33.99 2.01 -6.50
CA ILE A 247 -33.52 1.50 -5.21
C ILE A 247 -34.43 0.42 -4.60
N SER A 248 -35.71 0.41 -4.99
CA SER A 248 -36.70 -0.54 -4.49
C SER A 248 -36.61 -1.90 -5.18
N GLU A 249 -36.20 -1.91 -6.45
CA GLU A 249 -36.02 -3.14 -7.22
C GLU A 249 -34.66 -3.78 -6.94
N LYS A 250 -34.67 -5.02 -6.44
CA LYS A 250 -33.46 -5.79 -6.05
C LYS A 250 -33.42 -7.18 -6.67
N ARG A 251 -34.45 -7.56 -7.43
CA ARG A 251 -34.67 -8.91 -7.97
C ARG A 251 -34.30 -9.03 -9.44
N LEU A 252 -34.11 -7.90 -10.12
CA LEU A 252 -33.75 -7.83 -11.53
C LEU A 252 -32.41 -7.10 -11.68
N PRO A 253 -31.57 -7.50 -12.67
CA PRO A 253 -30.41 -6.71 -13.03
C PRO A 253 -30.79 -5.29 -13.45
N GLN A 254 -29.94 -4.31 -13.11
CA GLN A 254 -30.13 -2.92 -13.52
C GLN A 254 -28.81 -2.35 -14.04
N ASP A 255 -28.88 -1.59 -15.13
CA ASP A 255 -27.71 -0.96 -15.77
C ASP A 255 -27.86 0.55 -15.78
N GLY A 256 -26.80 1.24 -15.36
CA GLY A 256 -26.78 2.69 -15.24
C GLY A 256 -25.42 3.29 -15.62
N ARG A 257 -25.38 4.61 -15.64
CA ARG A 257 -24.15 5.38 -15.86
C ARG A 257 -24.17 6.65 -15.05
N PHE A 258 -23.00 7.07 -14.60
CA PHE A 258 -22.82 8.35 -13.91
C PHE A 258 -21.39 8.84 -14.06
N ASN A 259 -21.17 10.12 -13.77
CA ASN A 259 -19.83 10.70 -13.72
C ASN A 259 -19.41 10.90 -12.27
N VAL A 260 -18.16 10.59 -11.96
CA VAL A 260 -17.56 10.86 -10.63
C VAL A 260 -16.29 11.67 -10.79
N ARG A 261 -16.08 12.64 -9.90
CA ARG A 261 -14.84 13.43 -9.87
C ARG A 261 -13.92 12.91 -8.77
N VAL A 262 -12.77 12.39 -9.15
CA VAL A 262 -11.84 11.70 -8.25
C VAL A 262 -10.43 12.20 -8.53
N MET A 263 -9.71 12.66 -7.50
CA MET A 263 -8.33 13.18 -7.65
C MET A 263 -8.17 14.24 -8.76
N GLY A 264 -9.18 15.10 -8.94
CA GLY A 264 -9.19 16.15 -9.98
C GLY A 264 -9.50 15.65 -11.40
N LYS A 265 -9.70 14.35 -11.61
CA LYS A 265 -10.15 13.76 -12.88
C LYS A 265 -11.66 13.53 -12.89
N SER A 266 -12.28 13.61 -14.07
CA SER A 266 -13.67 13.23 -14.29
C SER A 266 -13.70 11.85 -14.94
N ILE A 267 -14.42 10.90 -14.33
CA ILE A 267 -14.46 9.50 -14.76
C ILE A 267 -15.91 9.14 -15.07
N ASP A 268 -16.13 8.59 -16.26
CA ASP A 268 -17.41 8.02 -16.66
C ASP A 268 -17.47 6.58 -16.15
N VAL A 269 -18.48 6.30 -15.33
CA VAL A 269 -18.68 5.00 -14.71
C VAL A 269 -19.90 4.35 -15.34
N ARG A 270 -19.71 3.13 -15.86
CA ARG A 270 -20.81 2.26 -16.27
C ARG A 270 -21.03 1.22 -15.19
N LEU A 271 -22.23 1.20 -14.65
CA LEU A 271 -22.58 0.37 -13.50
C LEU A 271 -23.62 -0.66 -13.90
N SER A 272 -23.45 -1.89 -13.41
CA SER A 272 -24.45 -2.95 -13.50
C SER A 272 -24.66 -3.54 -12.11
N THR A 273 -25.91 -3.73 -11.69
CA THR A 273 -26.28 -4.50 -10.50
C THR A 273 -26.85 -5.85 -10.90
N LEU A 274 -26.57 -6.88 -10.10
CA LEU A 274 -27.07 -8.24 -10.32
C LEU A 274 -27.51 -8.84 -8.97
N PRO A 275 -28.75 -9.36 -8.85
CA PRO A 275 -29.14 -10.15 -7.68
C PRO A 275 -28.26 -11.38 -7.49
N VAL A 276 -27.77 -11.58 -6.26
CA VAL A 276 -27.00 -12.75 -5.82
C VAL A 276 -27.61 -13.31 -4.53
N PRO A 277 -27.30 -14.55 -4.10
CA PRO A 277 -27.93 -15.16 -2.91
C PRO A 277 -27.84 -14.29 -1.64
N TYR A 278 -26.78 -13.49 -1.57
CA TYR A 278 -26.41 -12.71 -0.40
C TYR A 278 -26.61 -11.20 -0.60
N GLY A 279 -27.41 -10.76 -1.56
CA GLY A 279 -27.72 -9.35 -1.80
C GLY A 279 -27.64 -8.97 -3.28
N GLU A 280 -27.00 -7.86 -3.58
CA GLU A 280 -26.77 -7.43 -4.96
C GLU A 280 -25.27 -7.26 -5.18
N CYS A 281 -24.76 -7.88 -6.24
CA CYS A 281 -23.42 -7.62 -6.74
C CYS A 281 -23.46 -6.36 -7.60
N VAL A 282 -22.42 -5.53 -7.50
CA VAL A 282 -22.25 -4.36 -8.35
C VAL A 282 -20.92 -4.47 -9.10
N VAL A 283 -20.98 -4.25 -10.40
CA VAL A 283 -19.80 -4.14 -11.27
C VAL A 283 -19.79 -2.76 -11.88
N MET A 284 -18.66 -2.07 -11.78
CA MET A 284 -18.47 -0.73 -12.30
C MET A 284 -17.26 -0.70 -13.22
N ARG A 285 -17.47 -0.36 -14.49
CA ARG A 285 -16.38 -0.09 -15.43
C ARG A 285 -16.00 1.39 -15.40
N LEU A 286 -14.72 1.67 -15.22
CA LEU A 286 -14.17 3.03 -15.17
C LEU A 286 -13.62 3.41 -16.55
N LEU A 287 -14.11 4.51 -17.12
CA LEU A 287 -13.66 5.05 -18.40
C LEU A 287 -13.05 6.43 -18.15
N ASP A 288 -11.73 6.54 -18.31
CA ASP A 288 -11.04 7.83 -18.27
C ASP A 288 -11.40 8.61 -19.54
N GLN A 289 -12.02 9.78 -19.40
CA GLN A 289 -12.37 10.66 -20.51
C GLN A 289 -11.26 11.68 -20.85
N SER A 290 -10.09 11.56 -20.18
CA SER A 290 -8.92 12.44 -20.34
C SER A 290 -8.09 12.15 -21.57
#